data_AF-A0A838RE62-F1
#
_entry.id   AF-A0A838RE62-F1
#
_cell.length_a   1.000
_cell.length_b   1.000
_cell.length_c   1.000
_cell.angle_alpha   90.00
_cell.angle_beta   90.00
_cell.angle_gamma   90.00
#
_symmetry.space_group_name_H-M   'P 1'
#
loop_
_entity.id
_entity.type
_entity.pdbx_description
1 polymer ?
#
loop_
_entity_poly.entity_id
_entity_poly.type
_entity_poly.pdbx_seq_one_letter_code
_entity_poly.pdbx_strand_id
1 'polypeptide(L)'
;TGWANTEFDTACNAALQALDDEVKAENHAAAMAIFTEELPSIPLFARAKVAVVRPGVEGVIMDATENSELWNVENFTFATE
;
A
#
# COMPACT_ATOMS: atom_id res chain seq x y z
N THR A 1 -2.67 -12.08 -15.94
CA THR A 1 -2.71 -11.63 -17.34
C THR A 1 -1.42 -11.87 -18.11
N GLY A 2 -0.36 -12.43 -17.52
CA GLY A 2 0.88 -12.73 -18.28
C GLY A 2 1.55 -11.49 -18.89
N TRP A 3 1.20 -10.32 -18.37
CA TRP A 3 1.58 -9.02 -18.88
C TRP A 3 3.02 -8.68 -18.49
N ALA A 4 3.75 -8.04 -19.40
CA ALA A 4 5.12 -7.58 -19.22
C ALA A 4 5.35 -6.32 -20.04
N ASN A 5 5.89 -5.27 -19.42
CA ASN A 5 6.16 -3.99 -20.08
C ASN A 5 7.46 -3.39 -19.50
N THR A 6 8.50 -3.29 -20.34
CA THR A 6 9.83 -2.84 -19.92
C THR A 6 9.85 -1.37 -19.48
N GLU A 7 9.01 -0.51 -20.05
CA GLU A 7 8.93 0.91 -19.69
C GLU A 7 8.28 1.06 -18.31
N PHE A 8 7.21 0.32 -18.05
CA PHE A 8 6.58 0.23 -16.73
C PHE A 8 7.57 -0.27 -15.67
N ASP A 9 8.29 -1.36 -15.97
CA ASP A 9 9.29 -1.93 -15.05
C ASP A 9 10.41 -0.92 -14.76
N THR A 10 10.86 -0.18 -15.78
CA THR A 10 11.90 0.86 -15.62
C THR A 10 11.42 1.99 -14.73
N ALA A 11 10.22 2.52 -14.96
CA ALA A 11 9.64 3.59 -14.15
C ALA A 11 9.40 3.15 -12.68
N CYS A 12 8.89 1.94 -12.48
CA CYS A 12 8.72 1.37 -11.14
C CYS A 12 10.05 1.24 -10.39
N ASN A 13 11.08 0.69 -11.05
CA ASN A 13 12.40 0.54 -10.44
C ASN A 13 13.03 1.89 -10.12
N ALA A 14 12.89 2.89 -11.00
CA ALA A 14 13.35 4.26 -10.73
C ALA A 14 12.66 4.87 -9.51
N ALA A 15 11.34 4.70 -9.37
CA ALA A 15 10.59 5.16 -8.20
C ALA A 15 11.06 4.48 -6.90
N LEU A 16 11.31 3.17 -6.93
CA LEU A 16 11.77 2.41 -5.77
C LEU A 16 13.20 2.78 -5.33
N GLN A 17 14.04 3.24 -6.25
CA GLN A 17 15.42 3.63 -5.98
C GLN A 17 15.58 5.13 -5.68
N ALA A 18 14.56 5.95 -5.96
CA ALA A 18 14.58 7.38 -5.68
C ALA A 18 14.57 7.64 -4.16
N LEU A 19 15.52 8.47 -3.72
CA LEU A 19 15.59 8.97 -2.34
C LEU A 19 14.82 10.29 -2.17
N ASP A 20 14.65 11.02 -3.26
CA ASP A 20 13.88 12.26 -3.28
C ASP A 20 12.40 11.94 -3.52
N ASP A 21 11.52 12.52 -2.71
CA ASP A 21 10.09 12.23 -2.72
C ASP A 21 9.39 12.75 -3.99
N GLU A 22 9.86 13.85 -4.56
CA GLU A 22 9.30 14.41 -5.79
C GLU A 22 9.64 13.51 -6.98
N VAL A 23 10.92 13.13 -7.11
CA VAL A 23 11.37 12.17 -8.13
C VAL A 23 10.66 10.83 -7.99
N LYS A 24 10.44 10.35 -6.76
CA LYS A 24 9.69 9.12 -6.49
C LYS A 24 8.25 9.23 -6.95
N ALA A 25 7.57 10.33 -6.62
CA ALA A 25 6.18 10.56 -7.00
C ALA A 25 6.02 10.65 -8.52
N GLU A 26 6.92 11.35 -9.22
CA GLU A 26 6.92 11.48 -10.67
C GLU A 26 7.05 10.11 -11.37
N ASN A 27 8.00 9.29 -10.93
CA ASN A 27 8.20 7.96 -11.52
C ASN A 27 7.04 7.00 -11.23
N HIS A 28 6.42 7.07 -10.04
CA HIS A 28 5.19 6.33 -9.75
C HIS A 28 4.02 6.78 -10.62
N ALA A 29 3.88 8.09 -10.89
CA ALA A 29 2.85 8.62 -11.77
C ALA A 29 3.04 8.14 -13.22
N ALA A 30 4.29 8.11 -13.70
CA ALA A 30 4.63 7.59 -15.03
C ALA A 30 4.27 6.10 -15.17
N ALA A 31 4.61 5.27 -14.18
CA ALA A 31 4.23 3.87 -14.16
C ALA A 31 2.70 3.68 -14.14
N MET A 32 2.00 4.50 -13.34
CA MET A 32 0.53 4.43 -13.24
C MET A 32 -0.17 4.82 -14.55
N ALA A 33 0.40 5.77 -15.31
CA ALA A 33 -0.12 6.13 -16.64
C ALA A 33 -0.11 4.91 -17.57
N ILE A 34 1.03 4.21 -17.69
CA ILE A 34 1.16 2.99 -18.51
C ILE A 34 0.19 1.90 -18.06
N PHE A 35 0.09 1.66 -16.75
CA PHE A 35 -0.82 0.64 -16.21
C PHE A 35 -2.29 0.95 -16.50
N THR A 36 -2.66 2.22 -16.48
CA THR A 36 -4.03 2.68 -16.76
C THR A 36 -4.34 2.63 -18.27
N GLU A 37 -3.35 2.83 -19.13
CA GLU A 37 -3.50 2.74 -20.58
C GLU A 37 -3.62 1.29 -21.07
N GLU A 38 -2.78 0.38 -20.54
CA GLU A 38 -2.75 -1.01 -20.98
C GLU A 38 -3.76 -1.93 -20.27
N LEU A 39 -4.33 -1.47 -19.15
CA LEU A 39 -5.35 -2.17 -18.35
C LEU A 39 -5.07 -3.68 -18.16
N PRO A 40 -3.88 -4.06 -17.66
CA PRO A 40 -3.54 -5.48 -17.47
C PRO A 40 -4.37 -6.13 -16.35
N SER A 41 -5.08 -5.34 -15.56
CA SER A 41 -6.15 -5.77 -14.67
C SER A 41 -7.17 -4.64 -14.54
N ILE A 42 -8.37 -4.95 -14.06
CA ILE A 42 -9.44 -3.96 -13.85
C ILE A 42 -9.61 -3.76 -12.34
N PRO A 43 -9.05 -2.69 -11.75
CA PRO A 43 -9.32 -2.32 -10.37
C PRO A 43 -10.80 -1.94 -10.23
N LEU A 44 -11.51 -2.56 -9.28
CA LEU A 44 -12.92 -2.24 -9.03
C LEU A 44 -13.05 -1.13 -7.98
N PHE A 45 -12.51 -1.37 -6.79
CA PHE A 45 -12.51 -0.44 -5.66
C PHE A 45 -11.54 -0.93 -4.58
N ALA A 46 -11.04 -0.01 -3.76
CA ALA A 46 -10.32 -0.35 -2.54
C ALA A 46 -11.30 -0.86 -1.49
N ARG A 47 -10.99 -2.00 -0.86
CA ARG A 47 -11.84 -2.57 0.20
C ARG A 47 -11.53 -1.89 1.53
N ALA A 48 -12.57 -1.46 2.24
CA ALA A 48 -12.42 -0.98 3.60
C ALA A 48 -11.99 -2.15 4.50
N LYS A 49 -10.93 -1.92 5.29
CA LYS A 49 -10.56 -2.83 6.38
C LYS A 49 -11.30 -2.43 7.65
N VAL A 50 -11.85 -3.42 8.33
CA VAL A 50 -12.63 -3.21 9.56
C VAL A 50 -12.09 -4.14 10.63
N ALA A 51 -11.70 -3.58 11.77
CA ALA A 51 -11.33 -4.33 12.96
C ALA A 51 -12.26 -3.98 14.12
N VAL A 52 -12.56 -4.98 14.95
CA VAL A 52 -13.32 -4.83 16.19
C VAL A 52 -12.39 -5.17 17.34
N VAL A 53 -12.22 -4.22 18.26
CA VAL A 53 -11.31 -4.35 19.38
C VAL A 53 -12.12 -4.45 20.67
N ARG A 54 -11.74 -5.39 21.55
CA ARG A 54 -12.38 -5.54 22.86
C ARG A 54 -12.16 -4.26 23.67
N PRO A 55 -13.19 -3.73 24.38
CA PRO A 55 -13.00 -2.63 25.31
C PRO A 55 -11.89 -2.95 26.34
N GLY A 56 -10.97 -2.00 26.54
CA GLY A 56 -9.79 -2.17 27.39
C GLY A 56 -8.56 -2.74 26.69
N VAL A 57 -8.62 -3.03 25.39
CA VAL A 57 -7.42 -3.26 24.56
C VAL A 57 -7.03 -1.95 23.88
N GLU A 58 -5.77 -1.56 24.04
CA GLU A 58 -5.19 -0.33 23.51
C GLU A 58 -4.04 -0.63 22.53
N GLY A 59 -3.62 0.39 21.77
CA GLY A 59 -2.47 0.28 20.84
C GLY A 59 -2.79 -0.33 19.48
N VAL A 60 -4.05 -0.67 19.19
CA VAL A 60 -4.45 -1.18 17.87
C VAL A 60 -4.57 -0.04 16.86
N ILE A 61 -3.80 -0.09 15.78
CA ILE A 61 -3.77 0.92 14.72
C ILE A 61 -4.15 0.28 13.39
N MET A 62 -5.20 0.79 12.75
CA MET A 62 -5.59 0.35 11.41
C MET A 62 -4.77 1.07 10.34
N ASP A 63 -4.06 0.29 9.52
CA ASP A 63 -3.37 0.77 8.32
C ASP A 63 -3.92 0.06 7.07
N ALA A 64 -4.35 0.85 6.09
CA ALA A 64 -4.94 0.36 4.85
C ALA A 64 -3.90 -0.19 3.86
N THR A 65 -2.63 0.19 4.03
CA THR A 65 -1.48 -0.21 3.21
C THR A 65 -0.82 -1.48 3.71
N GLU A 66 -0.98 -1.79 4.99
CA GLU A 66 -0.43 -3.01 5.59
C GLU A 66 -1.16 -4.27 5.13
N ASN A 67 -0.49 -5.42 5.19
CA ASN A 67 -1.10 -6.69 4.79
C ASN A 67 -1.98 -7.31 5.88
N SER A 68 -1.71 -7.00 7.15
CA SER A 68 -2.37 -7.60 8.32
C SER A 68 -2.89 -6.51 9.24
N GLU A 69 -4.06 -6.73 9.84
CA GLU A 69 -4.61 -5.88 10.90
C GLU A 69 -3.80 -5.99 12.21
N LEU A 70 -2.87 -6.95 12.29
CA LEU A 70 -1.98 -7.19 13.43
C LEU A 70 -0.54 -6.72 13.17
N TRP A 71 -0.31 -5.84 12.18
CA TRP A 71 1.03 -5.38 11.81
C TRP A 71 1.81 -4.76 12.98
N ASN A 72 1.11 -4.15 13.94
CA ASN A 72 1.68 -3.47 15.11
C ASN A 72 1.33 -4.17 16.44
N VAL A 73 1.14 -5.50 16.42
CA VAL A 73 0.70 -6.31 17.56
C VAL A 73 1.56 -6.15 18.82
N GLU A 74 2.84 -5.83 18.66
CA GLU A 74 3.78 -5.57 19.75
C GLU A 74 3.40 -4.36 20.61
N ASN A 75 2.56 -3.46 20.10
CA ASN A 75 2.07 -2.30 20.83
C ASN A 75 0.75 -2.58 21.56
N PHE A 76 0.18 -3.78 21.43
CA PHE A 76 -1.11 -4.08 22.02
C PHE A 76 -0.94 -4.26 23.52
N THR A 77 -1.72 -3.50 24.28
CA THR A 77 -1.74 -3.57 25.73
C THR A 77 -3.17 -3.66 26.24
N PHE A 78 -3.31 -4.11 27.49
CA PHE A 78 -4.53 -3.89 28.25
C PHE A 78 -4.43 -2.54 28.96
N ALA A 79 -5.54 -1.82 29.00
CA ALA A 79 -5.69 -0.67 29.88
C ALA A 79 -5.43 -1.14 31.33
N THR A 80 -4.46 -0.52 32.00
CA THR A 80 -4.30 -0.67 33.45
C THR A 80 -5.47 0.04 34.13
N GLU A 81 -6.13 -0.63 35.08
CA GLU A 81 -7.22 -0.05 35.89
C GLU A 81 -6.82 1.26 36.57
#